data_AF-A0A3R9L4U5-F1
#
_entry.id   AF-A0A3R9L4U5-F1
#
_cell.length_a   1.000
_cell.length_b   1.000
_cell.length_c   1.000
_cell.angle_alpha   90.00
_cell.angle_beta   90.00
_cell.angle_gamma   90.00
#
_symmetry.space_group_name_H-M   'P 1'
#
loop_
_entity.id
_entity.type
_entity.pdbx_description
1 polymer ?
#
loop_
_entity_poly.entity_id
_entity_poly.type
_entity_poly.pdbx_seq_one_letter_code
_entity_poly.pdbx_strand_id
1 'polypeptide(L)'
;MTVNKFSKFVCAFGLFIFPILVWANALEGVRVWPSPDETRVVIDLASEAEFSYFSLSSPQRLVVDLKQTSLSTKLPINVTDSPVLKKIRQSSPPEKGTYRLVLELKNRIAPQLFKLAPTPGGQYGHRLVIDMPHGAISSSAKLTSKSITPQVSRDVSQLHGTADIVVAIDAGHGGEDPGSIGPSRKYEKHATLAISKKIADQINAVPGMKAVLTRRGDYFVNLNKRSEIARTNKAHLLVSVHADAFSSPQPRGGSVFVLNTRRANSEIARWVENHEEQSQLLGGAGEVLAKNNSDKNISQTLLDLQFSHSQKEGYKVATHLLKEMGSAGIKLHKKNPVNASLAVLKSPDIPSVLVETGFISNPTEERLLFQRSHQDKLARALAKAIVQYFEASPPEGTLFANRGKSIKHKVQRGESLSVIAKQYGTTTRVLMQSNKLTSSSLAVGQLLTIPGAQGSVPVPRLSNPVETKTITHKVEKGEYLGKIATRYKVPITDIKRENNLRSDTLKLGQKLRITVSLKDQPLKKHKVKRGEFLGKIARQYGVGVSVIRQANNLRTDTLAVGQVLIIPNRH
;
A
#
# COMPACT_ATOMS: atom_id res chain seq x y z
N MET A 1 -29.45 62.28 -73.72
CA MET A 1 -28.00 62.02 -73.55
C MET A 1 -27.59 62.57 -72.20
N THR A 2 -27.35 61.72 -71.20
CA THR A 2 -27.04 62.19 -69.84
C THR A 2 -26.01 61.27 -69.19
N VAL A 3 -24.89 61.87 -68.79
CA VAL A 3 -23.80 61.25 -68.04
C VAL A 3 -23.92 61.66 -66.58
N ASN A 4 -23.75 60.69 -65.68
CA ASN A 4 -23.90 60.83 -64.23
C ASN A 4 -22.51 60.89 -63.56
N LYS A 5 -22.28 61.82 -62.62
CA LYS A 5 -21.07 61.84 -61.75
C LYS A 5 -21.49 61.80 -60.27
N PHE A 6 -20.92 60.83 -59.56
CA PHE A 6 -21.05 60.58 -58.13
C PHE A 6 -20.06 61.44 -57.31
N SER A 7 -20.50 61.93 -56.14
CA SER A 7 -19.63 62.40 -55.05
C SER A 7 -19.87 61.53 -53.82
N LYS A 8 -18.80 61.06 -53.16
CA LYS A 8 -18.82 60.16 -51.99
C LYS A 8 -18.45 60.95 -50.73
N PHE A 9 -19.30 60.84 -49.71
CA PHE A 9 -19.00 61.18 -48.32
C PHE A 9 -18.29 59.98 -47.65
N VAL A 10 -17.23 60.23 -46.87
CA VAL A 10 -16.59 59.24 -45.99
C VAL A 10 -16.64 59.76 -44.56
N CYS A 11 -17.36 59.06 -43.67
CA CYS A 11 -17.33 59.27 -42.23
C CYS A 11 -16.23 58.41 -41.61
N ALA A 12 -15.38 59.02 -40.78
CA ALA A 12 -14.36 58.33 -39.99
C ALA A 12 -14.97 57.81 -38.68
N PHE A 13 -14.85 56.51 -38.41
CA PHE A 13 -15.19 55.86 -37.14
C PHE A 13 -13.88 55.45 -36.45
N GLY A 14 -13.58 56.04 -35.28
CA GLY A 14 -12.42 55.69 -34.46
C GLY A 14 -12.67 54.41 -33.67
N LEU A 15 -11.81 53.41 -33.87
CA LEU A 15 -11.84 52.13 -33.15
C LEU A 15 -10.89 52.21 -31.93
N PHE A 16 -11.44 52.26 -30.71
CA PHE A 16 -10.66 52.08 -29.48
C PHE A 16 -10.45 50.58 -29.23
N ILE A 17 -9.21 50.10 -29.41
CA ILE A 17 -8.80 48.74 -29.05
C ILE A 17 -8.38 48.74 -27.57
N PHE A 18 -9.20 48.17 -26.69
CA PHE A 18 -8.80 47.85 -25.33
C PHE A 18 -8.03 46.51 -25.32
N PRO A 19 -6.82 46.43 -24.75
CA PRO A 19 -6.09 45.17 -24.62
C PRO A 19 -6.76 44.32 -23.53
N ILE A 20 -7.42 43.24 -23.94
CA ILE A 20 -7.88 42.19 -23.02
C ILE A 20 -6.65 41.36 -22.63
N LEU A 21 -6.26 41.43 -21.36
CA LEU A 21 -5.26 40.53 -20.78
C LEU A 21 -5.84 39.10 -20.76
N VAL A 22 -5.48 38.30 -21.76
CA VAL A 22 -5.76 36.87 -21.77
C VAL A 22 -4.75 36.19 -20.85
N TRP A 23 -5.22 35.63 -19.74
CA TRP A 23 -4.40 34.79 -18.87
C TRP A 23 -4.14 33.45 -19.57
N ALA A 24 -2.87 33.08 -19.73
CA ALA A 24 -2.48 31.85 -20.44
C ALA A 24 -2.61 30.57 -19.59
N ASN A 25 -2.73 30.72 -18.26
CA ASN A 25 -2.87 29.61 -17.32
C ASN A 25 -3.95 29.90 -16.27
N ALA A 26 -4.47 28.85 -15.64
CA ALA A 26 -5.46 28.94 -14.58
C ALA A 26 -5.14 27.93 -13.47
N LEU A 27 -5.17 28.38 -12.23
CA LEU A 27 -5.09 27.56 -11.02
C LEU A 27 -6.50 27.02 -10.73
N GLU A 28 -6.71 25.74 -11.06
CA GLU A 28 -8.01 25.08 -11.01
C GLU A 28 -8.29 24.43 -9.64
N GLY A 29 -7.23 24.00 -8.93
CA GLY A 29 -7.37 23.32 -7.65
C GLY A 29 -6.09 23.33 -6.82
N VAL A 30 -6.26 23.14 -5.51
CA VAL A 30 -5.16 22.86 -4.58
C VAL A 30 -5.55 21.69 -3.70
N ARG A 31 -4.68 20.68 -3.65
CA ARG A 31 -4.85 19.46 -2.85
C ARG A 31 -3.71 19.34 -1.84
N VAL A 32 -4.02 18.93 -0.62
CA VAL A 32 -3.03 18.80 0.46
C VAL A 32 -3.08 17.38 1.00
N TRP A 33 -1.91 16.73 1.05
CA TRP A 33 -1.74 15.34 1.48
C TRP A 33 -0.67 15.26 2.57
N PRO A 34 -1.06 15.34 3.85
CA PRO A 34 -0.16 15.04 4.96
C PRO A 34 0.19 13.54 4.98
N SER A 35 1.47 13.21 5.18
CA SER A 35 1.99 11.87 5.43
C SER A 35 2.81 11.87 6.73
N PRO A 36 3.33 10.73 7.24
CA PRO A 36 4.16 10.75 8.45
C PRO A 36 5.44 11.60 8.32
N ASP A 37 6.09 11.58 7.15
CA ASP A 37 7.43 12.14 6.96
C ASP A 37 7.42 13.48 6.19
N GLU A 38 6.36 13.76 5.44
CA GLU A 38 6.21 14.98 4.63
C GLU A 38 4.74 15.38 4.44
N THR A 39 4.50 16.64 4.10
CA THR A 39 3.22 17.12 3.60
C THR A 39 3.38 17.53 2.14
N ARG A 40 2.62 16.91 1.25
CA ARG A 40 2.61 17.26 -0.17
C ARG A 40 1.46 18.20 -0.48
N VAL A 41 1.74 19.25 -1.26
CA VAL A 41 0.73 20.13 -1.84
C VAL A 41 0.79 19.99 -3.35
N VAL A 42 -0.35 19.72 -3.98
CA VAL A 42 -0.51 19.65 -5.43
C VAL A 42 -1.39 20.78 -5.90
N ILE A 43 -0.86 21.60 -6.80
CA ILE A 43 -1.59 22.70 -7.45
C ILE A 43 -1.96 22.22 -8.85
N ASP A 44 -3.25 22.12 -9.13
CA ASP A 44 -3.81 21.70 -10.42
C ASP A 44 -3.93 22.93 -11.34
N LEU A 45 -3.41 22.82 -12.56
CA LEU A 45 -3.22 23.92 -13.51
C LEU A 45 -3.72 23.55 -14.91
N ALA A 46 -4.25 24.53 -15.64
CA ALA A 46 -4.71 24.37 -17.02
C ALA A 46 -3.56 24.13 -18.01
N SER A 47 -2.41 24.77 -17.80
CA SER A 47 -1.20 24.62 -18.61
C SER A 47 0.05 24.49 -17.72
N GLU A 48 1.21 24.17 -18.30
CA GLU A 48 2.44 23.96 -17.53
C GLU A 48 2.80 25.18 -16.67
N ALA A 49 3.20 24.94 -15.41
CA ALA A 49 3.54 26.01 -14.48
C ALA A 49 4.85 26.71 -14.86
N GLU A 50 4.80 28.03 -15.06
CA GLU A 50 5.99 28.88 -14.89
C GLU A 50 5.95 29.49 -13.50
N PHE A 51 6.96 29.18 -12.67
CA PHE A 51 6.95 29.59 -11.28
C PHE A 51 8.32 29.99 -10.73
N SER A 52 8.30 30.81 -9.69
CA SER A 52 9.42 31.03 -8.78
C SER A 52 8.94 30.86 -7.34
N TYR A 53 9.87 30.63 -6.41
CA TYR A 53 9.51 30.50 -5.00
C TYR A 53 10.63 31.00 -4.09
N PHE A 54 10.25 31.41 -2.88
CA PHE A 54 11.17 31.83 -1.83
C PHE A 54 10.54 31.61 -0.45
N SER A 55 11.37 31.59 0.59
CA SER A 55 10.92 31.43 1.97
C SER A 55 11.07 32.74 2.75
N LEU A 56 10.13 33.02 3.65
CA LEU A 56 10.18 34.14 4.59
C LEU A 56 10.22 33.62 6.04
N SER A 57 11.01 34.26 6.89
CA SER A 57 10.98 34.10 8.34
C SER A 57 10.02 35.12 8.97
N SER A 58 9.46 34.81 10.15
CA SER A 58 8.64 35.73 10.98
C SER A 58 7.33 36.25 10.34
N PRO A 59 6.25 35.44 10.25
CA PRO A 59 6.19 33.99 10.48
C PRO A 59 6.74 33.20 9.28
N GLN A 60 7.09 31.94 9.53
CA GLN A 60 7.60 31.01 8.52
C GLN A 60 6.58 30.86 7.38
N ARG A 61 6.99 31.19 6.15
CA ARG A 61 6.14 31.12 4.96
C ARG A 61 6.94 30.63 3.77
N LEU A 62 6.31 29.81 2.93
CA LEU A 62 6.77 29.54 1.57
C LEU A 62 5.88 30.34 0.62
N VAL A 63 6.50 31.19 -0.19
CA VAL A 63 5.82 32.00 -1.21
C VAL A 63 6.11 31.40 -2.57
N VAL A 64 5.05 31.17 -3.36
CA VAL A 64 5.14 30.64 -4.73
C VAL A 64 4.44 31.62 -5.66
N ASP A 65 5.18 32.12 -6.64
CA ASP A 65 4.69 33.03 -7.67
C ASP A 65 4.46 32.25 -8.96
N LEU A 66 3.22 32.24 -9.43
CA LEU A 66 2.80 31.57 -10.67
C LEU A 66 2.61 32.63 -11.76
N LYS A 67 3.44 32.58 -12.82
CA LYS A 67 3.37 33.55 -13.92
C LYS A 67 2.17 33.28 -14.83
N GLN A 68 1.60 34.35 -15.38
CA GLN A 68 0.46 34.34 -16.32
C GLN A 68 -0.71 33.45 -15.87
N THR A 69 -0.93 33.34 -14.56
CA THR A 69 -1.89 32.40 -13.97
C THR A 69 -3.05 33.11 -13.28
N SER A 70 -4.29 32.80 -13.64
CA SER A 70 -5.49 33.29 -12.94
C SER A 70 -5.95 32.30 -11.86
N LEU A 71 -6.75 32.76 -10.89
CA LEU A 71 -7.34 31.88 -9.87
C LEU A 71 -8.74 31.41 -10.28
N SER A 72 -8.92 30.10 -10.39
CA SER A 72 -10.20 29.45 -10.69
C SER A 72 -10.68 28.52 -9.57
N THR A 73 -10.10 28.65 -8.37
CA THR A 73 -10.42 27.80 -7.20
C THR A 73 -10.62 28.61 -5.92
N LYS A 74 -11.09 27.97 -4.85
CA LYS A 74 -11.36 28.62 -3.56
C LYS A 74 -10.11 28.67 -2.68
N LEU A 75 -9.76 29.87 -2.24
CA LEU A 75 -8.76 30.15 -1.21
C LEU A 75 -9.35 31.12 -0.17
N PRO A 76 -8.89 31.09 1.10
CA PRO A 76 -7.81 30.27 1.63
C PRO A 76 -8.22 28.82 1.98
N ILE A 77 -7.23 27.93 2.06
CA ILE A 77 -7.37 26.57 2.58
C ILE A 77 -6.70 26.49 3.95
N ASN A 78 -7.46 26.19 4.99
CA ASN A 78 -6.91 25.92 6.32
C ASN A 78 -6.54 24.43 6.42
N VAL A 79 -5.36 24.12 6.93
CA VAL A 79 -4.82 22.76 7.03
C VAL A 79 -4.61 22.42 8.51
N THR A 80 -5.43 21.52 9.03
CA THR A 80 -5.38 21.08 10.43
C THR A 80 -4.40 19.93 10.64
N ASP A 81 -4.35 19.01 9.69
CA ASP A 81 -3.76 17.67 9.88
C ASP A 81 -2.29 17.58 9.44
N SER A 82 -1.68 18.69 9.01
CA SER A 82 -0.26 18.75 8.63
C SER A 82 0.62 19.20 9.80
N PRO A 83 1.73 18.50 10.09
CA PRO A 83 2.76 18.95 11.02
C PRO A 83 3.48 20.24 10.60
N VAL A 84 3.53 20.57 9.31
CA VAL A 84 4.34 21.67 8.76
C VAL A 84 3.52 22.80 8.15
N LEU A 85 2.36 22.51 7.56
CA LEU A 85 1.52 23.48 6.86
C LEU A 85 0.32 23.88 7.72
N LYS A 86 0.06 25.18 7.84
CA LYS A 86 -1.09 25.74 8.57
C LYS A 86 -2.19 26.21 7.64
N LYS A 87 -1.82 26.92 6.57
CA LYS A 87 -2.79 27.60 5.70
C LYS A 87 -2.18 27.88 4.33
N ILE A 88 -2.98 27.80 3.28
CA ILE A 88 -2.64 28.27 1.93
C ILE A 88 -3.57 29.44 1.62
N ARG A 89 -3.02 30.58 1.19
CA ARG A 89 -3.80 31.77 0.87
C ARG A 89 -3.20 32.56 -0.29
N GLN A 90 -3.99 33.46 -0.84
CA GLN A 90 -3.52 34.44 -1.80
C GLN A 90 -2.79 35.61 -1.11
N SER A 91 -1.94 36.30 -1.86
CA SER A 91 -1.30 37.55 -1.48
C SER A 91 -1.11 38.44 -2.71
N SER A 92 -0.83 39.73 -2.49
CA SER A 92 -0.56 40.68 -3.57
C SER A 92 0.63 40.20 -4.43
N PRO A 93 0.47 40.09 -5.75
CA PRO A 93 1.53 39.61 -6.64
C PRO A 93 2.63 40.66 -6.82
N PRO A 94 3.85 40.25 -7.21
CA PRO A 94 4.95 41.18 -7.46
C PRO A 94 4.74 42.00 -8.74
N GLU A 95 4.06 41.43 -9.73
CA GLU A 95 3.90 42.00 -11.06
C GLU A 95 2.50 41.67 -11.62
N LYS A 96 2.03 42.48 -12.59
CA LYS A 96 0.78 42.20 -13.31
C LYS A 96 0.90 40.86 -14.05
N GLY A 97 -0.15 40.05 -14.00
CA GLY A 97 -0.17 38.73 -14.61
C GLY A 97 0.46 37.62 -13.76
N THR A 98 1.04 37.93 -12.60
CA THR A 98 1.51 36.90 -11.65
C THR A 98 0.45 36.64 -10.58
N TYR A 99 0.36 35.40 -10.12
CA TYR A 99 -0.48 35.02 -8.99
C TYR A 99 0.37 34.47 -7.84
N ARG A 100 0.29 35.13 -6.68
CA ARG A 100 1.11 34.79 -5.51
C ARG A 100 0.34 33.95 -4.50
N LEU A 101 0.83 32.74 -4.29
CA LEU A 101 0.40 31.85 -3.22
C LEU A 101 1.35 31.97 -2.01
N VAL A 102 0.76 32.00 -0.83
CA VAL A 102 1.48 31.97 0.45
C VAL A 102 1.03 30.75 1.23
N LEU A 103 1.98 29.85 1.47
CA LEU A 103 1.85 28.71 2.37
C LEU A 103 2.39 29.14 3.74
N GLU A 104 1.52 29.31 4.72
CA GLU A 104 1.89 29.61 6.11
C GLU A 104 2.34 28.33 6.80
N LEU A 105 3.56 28.33 7.33
CA LEU A 105 4.22 27.16 7.88
C LEU A 105 4.29 27.23 9.41
N LYS A 106 4.24 26.05 10.06
CA LYS A 106 4.40 25.90 11.51
C LYS A 106 5.88 25.94 11.93
N ASN A 107 6.78 25.53 11.04
CA ASN A 107 8.22 25.45 11.25
C ASN A 107 8.99 25.73 9.94
N ARG A 108 10.31 25.88 10.03
CA ARG A 108 11.19 26.06 8.87
C ARG A 108 11.42 24.71 8.18
N ILE A 109 11.33 24.67 6.86
CA ILE A 109 11.49 23.46 6.03
C ILE A 109 12.39 23.72 4.82
N ALA A 110 12.86 22.66 4.16
CA ALA A 110 13.43 22.70 2.82
C ALA A 110 12.44 22.07 1.83
N PRO A 111 11.62 22.87 1.12
CA PRO A 111 10.63 22.33 0.20
C PRO A 111 11.29 21.83 -1.10
N GLN A 112 10.71 20.80 -1.72
CA GLN A 112 11.04 20.37 -3.08
C GLN A 112 9.87 20.67 -4.01
N LEU A 113 10.13 21.39 -5.10
CA LEU A 113 9.11 21.78 -6.08
C LEU A 113 9.44 21.21 -7.45
N PHE A 114 8.46 20.56 -8.08
CA PHE A 114 8.61 20.03 -9.43
C PHE A 114 7.28 19.98 -10.16
N LYS A 115 7.35 19.94 -11.49
CA LYS A 115 6.17 19.92 -12.36
C LYS A 115 5.82 18.48 -12.74
N LEU A 116 4.53 18.20 -12.89
CA LEU A 116 4.03 16.97 -13.51
C LEU A 116 3.22 17.31 -14.76
N ALA A 117 3.53 16.62 -15.86
CA ALA A 117 2.74 16.67 -17.08
C ALA A 117 1.34 16.04 -16.86
N PRO A 118 0.38 16.29 -17.79
CA PRO A 118 -0.91 15.62 -17.78
C PRO A 118 -0.75 14.10 -17.84
N THR A 119 -1.63 13.38 -17.13
CA THR A 119 -1.62 11.91 -17.18
C THR A 119 -2.09 11.40 -18.54
N PRO A 120 -1.49 10.32 -19.08
CA PRO A 120 -2.02 9.63 -20.25
C PRO A 120 -3.50 9.27 -20.04
N GLY A 121 -4.39 9.73 -20.93
CA GLY A 121 -5.85 9.55 -20.79
C GLY A 121 -6.61 10.73 -20.17
N GLY A 122 -5.95 11.85 -19.85
CA GLY A 122 -6.61 13.12 -19.53
C GLY A 122 -7.25 13.23 -18.15
N GLN A 123 -6.99 12.29 -17.24
CA GLN A 123 -7.59 12.28 -15.91
C GLN A 123 -7.12 13.44 -15.01
N TYR A 124 -5.85 13.81 -15.11
CA TYR A 124 -5.27 14.97 -14.43
C TYR A 124 -4.49 15.83 -15.43
N GLY A 125 -4.68 17.15 -15.34
CA GLY A 125 -3.95 18.15 -16.12
C GLY A 125 -2.53 18.41 -15.63
N HIS A 126 -2.01 19.59 -15.97
CA HIS A 126 -0.70 20.02 -15.50
C HIS A 126 -0.73 20.26 -13.99
N ARG A 127 0.36 19.91 -13.30
CA ARG A 127 0.44 20.06 -11.84
C ARG A 127 1.78 20.63 -11.42
N LEU A 128 1.76 21.49 -10.40
CA LEU A 128 2.93 21.86 -9.63
C LEU A 128 2.84 21.16 -8.27
N VAL A 129 3.85 20.35 -7.95
CA VAL A 129 3.94 19.59 -6.70
C VAL A 129 4.96 20.25 -5.78
N ILE A 130 4.60 20.39 -4.51
CA ILE A 130 5.42 20.96 -3.44
C ILE A 130 5.49 19.94 -2.29
N ASP A 131 6.65 19.32 -2.12
CA ASP A 131 6.92 18.41 -1.01
C ASP A 131 7.55 19.17 0.15
N MET A 132 6.94 19.04 1.32
CA MET A 132 7.37 19.72 2.55
C MET A 132 7.73 18.69 3.62
N PRO A 133 9.01 18.32 3.76
CA PRO A 133 9.43 17.34 4.76
C PRO A 133 9.18 17.85 6.18
N HIS A 134 8.84 16.93 7.09
CA HIS A 134 8.52 17.24 8.50
C HIS A 134 9.75 17.48 9.37
N GLY A 135 10.94 17.10 8.89
CA GLY A 135 12.21 17.41 9.53
C GLY A 135 12.58 18.88 9.34
N ALA A 136 12.93 19.57 10.44
CA ALA A 136 13.59 20.86 10.33
C ALA A 136 14.92 20.69 9.57
N ILE A 137 15.30 21.69 8.78
CA ILE A 137 16.69 21.82 8.34
C ILE A 137 17.50 22.00 9.64
N SER A 138 18.11 20.92 10.13
CA SER A 138 19.31 21.06 10.95
C SER A 138 20.31 21.77 10.05
N SER A 139 20.50 23.06 10.32
CA SER A 139 21.60 23.85 9.80
C SER A 139 22.86 22.99 9.83
N SER A 140 23.42 22.67 8.66
CA SER A 140 24.73 22.06 8.47
C SER A 140 25.18 21.19 9.64
N ALA A 141 24.85 19.90 9.63
CA ALA A 141 25.71 18.95 10.31
C ALA A 141 27.10 19.12 9.68
N LYS A 142 27.95 19.92 10.33
CA LYS A 142 29.40 19.83 10.17
C LYS A 142 29.70 18.35 10.33
N LEU A 143 30.11 17.73 9.23
CA LEU A 143 30.68 16.40 9.22
C LEU A 143 31.89 16.43 10.15
N THR A 144 31.66 16.16 11.44
CA THR A 144 32.73 15.74 12.32
C THR A 144 33.08 14.33 11.85
N SER A 145 34.12 14.25 11.03
CA SER A 145 34.83 13.02 10.70
C SER A 145 35.39 12.42 11.99
N LYS A 146 34.55 11.72 12.75
CA LYS A 146 35.06 10.69 13.63
C LYS A 146 35.59 9.60 12.70
N SER A 147 36.91 9.51 12.62
CA SER A 147 37.63 8.38 12.06
C SER A 147 37.08 7.10 12.72
N ILE A 148 36.22 6.40 11.99
CA ILE A 148 35.83 5.03 12.35
C ILE A 148 36.93 4.17 11.75
N THR A 149 37.93 3.81 12.57
CA THR A 149 38.77 2.64 12.30
C THR A 149 37.85 1.46 11.93
N PRO A 150 38.05 0.79 10.78
CA PRO A 150 37.22 -0.33 10.38
C PRO A 150 37.48 -1.48 11.34
N GLN A 151 36.64 -1.60 12.37
CA GLN A 151 36.50 -2.80 13.15
C GLN A 151 35.81 -3.83 12.25
N VAL A 152 36.59 -4.75 11.70
CA VAL A 152 36.10 -6.02 11.19
C VAL A 152 35.52 -6.77 12.39
N SER A 153 34.24 -6.55 12.70
CA SER A 153 33.56 -7.31 13.73
C SER A 153 32.18 -7.73 13.24
N ARG A 154 32.17 -8.77 12.42
CA ARG A 154 31.14 -9.80 12.58
C ARG A 154 31.85 -11.09 12.88
N ASP A 155 32.20 -11.24 14.15
CA ASP A 155 32.39 -12.56 14.70
C ASP A 155 31.06 -13.31 14.50
N VAL A 156 31.04 -14.24 13.55
CA VAL A 156 29.85 -15.00 13.12
C VAL A 156 29.25 -15.77 14.31
N SER A 157 30.06 -16.01 15.35
CA SER A 157 29.63 -16.64 16.60
C SER A 157 28.67 -15.80 17.46
N GLN A 158 28.53 -14.49 17.20
CA GLN A 158 27.61 -13.60 17.92
C GLN A 158 26.26 -13.36 17.20
N LEU A 159 26.09 -13.90 15.99
CA LEU A 159 24.75 -14.00 15.40
C LEU A 159 24.01 -15.10 16.16
N HIS A 160 23.35 -14.74 17.27
CA HIS A 160 22.52 -15.64 18.08
C HIS A 160 21.44 -16.38 17.26
N GLY A 161 21.27 -16.03 15.97
CA GLY A 161 20.41 -16.74 15.04
C GLY A 161 18.96 -16.73 15.50
N THR A 162 18.58 -15.59 16.09
CA THR A 162 17.24 -15.28 16.60
C THR A 162 16.67 -14.04 15.91
N ALA A 163 17.33 -13.50 14.89
CA ALA A 163 16.82 -12.33 14.19
C ALA A 163 15.55 -12.68 13.42
N ASP A 164 14.63 -11.72 13.34
CA ASP A 164 13.44 -11.84 12.52
C ASP A 164 13.79 -11.72 11.04
N ILE A 165 13.13 -12.52 10.21
CA ILE A 165 13.06 -12.26 8.78
C ILE A 165 12.13 -11.06 8.56
N VAL A 166 12.73 -9.93 8.19
CA VAL A 166 12.00 -8.73 7.79
C VAL A 166 11.51 -8.84 6.35
N VAL A 167 10.20 -8.65 6.13
CA VAL A 167 9.57 -8.58 4.80
C VAL A 167 8.95 -7.19 4.62
N ALA A 168 9.43 -6.44 3.63
CA ALA A 168 8.83 -5.18 3.25
C ALA A 168 7.61 -5.43 2.37
N ILE A 169 6.46 -4.89 2.77
CA ILE A 169 5.20 -4.96 2.03
C ILE A 169 4.90 -3.56 1.48
N ASP A 170 5.00 -3.42 0.17
CA ASP A 170 4.71 -2.18 -0.50
C ASP A 170 3.25 -2.13 -0.96
N ALA A 171 2.48 -1.18 -0.42
CA ALA A 171 1.11 -0.95 -0.87
C ALA A 171 1.14 0.02 -2.05
N GLY A 172 0.89 -0.47 -3.27
CA GLY A 172 0.93 0.34 -4.50
C GLY A 172 0.11 1.63 -4.41
N HIS A 173 0.57 2.68 -5.08
CA HIS A 173 -0.09 4.01 -5.16
C HIS A 173 -0.25 4.69 -3.79
N GLY A 174 -1.25 5.57 -3.63
CA GLY A 174 -1.60 6.25 -2.38
C GLY A 174 -1.68 7.77 -2.51
N GLY A 175 -2.49 8.41 -1.67
CA GLY A 175 -2.68 9.86 -1.68
C GLY A 175 -3.27 10.35 -3.02
N GLU A 176 -2.55 11.25 -3.69
CA GLU A 176 -2.91 11.79 -5.00
C GLU A 176 -2.84 10.80 -6.16
N ASP A 177 -2.12 9.68 -6.00
CA ASP A 177 -2.05 8.62 -6.99
C ASP A 177 -3.15 7.59 -6.68
N PRO A 178 -4.27 7.58 -7.43
CA PRO A 178 -5.34 6.62 -7.21
C PRO A 178 -4.98 5.19 -7.63
N GLY A 179 -3.94 5.04 -8.45
CA GLY A 179 -3.76 3.87 -9.30
C GLY A 179 -4.91 3.70 -10.29
N SER A 180 -5.10 2.46 -10.74
CA SER A 180 -6.18 2.09 -11.64
C SER A 180 -7.57 2.27 -11.00
N ILE A 181 -8.56 2.58 -11.83
CA ILE A 181 -9.93 2.87 -11.39
C ILE A 181 -10.89 1.85 -11.99
N GLY A 182 -11.61 1.16 -11.10
CA GLY A 182 -12.60 0.17 -11.49
C GLY A 182 -13.88 0.79 -12.07
N PRO A 183 -14.71 -0.02 -12.75
CA PRO A 183 -15.95 0.45 -13.38
C PRO A 183 -16.97 1.01 -12.37
N SER A 184 -16.92 0.61 -11.09
CA SER A 184 -17.73 1.21 -10.01
C SER A 184 -17.07 2.40 -9.31
N ARG A 185 -16.04 3.01 -9.94
CA ARG A 185 -15.25 4.15 -9.42
C ARG A 185 -14.50 3.85 -8.12
N LYS A 186 -14.12 2.59 -7.92
CA LYS A 186 -13.22 2.21 -6.83
C LYS A 186 -11.77 2.37 -7.24
N TYR A 187 -10.95 2.81 -6.29
CA TYR A 187 -9.53 3.08 -6.51
C TYR A 187 -8.66 1.90 -6.08
N GLU A 188 -7.69 1.54 -6.93
CA GLU A 188 -6.68 0.53 -6.64
C GLU A 188 -5.97 0.79 -5.30
N LYS A 189 -5.57 2.03 -5.02
CA LYS A 189 -4.86 2.40 -3.78
C LYS A 189 -5.55 1.95 -2.48
N HIS A 190 -6.88 1.81 -2.49
CA HIS A 190 -7.65 1.34 -1.34
C HIS A 190 -7.61 -0.19 -1.22
N ALA A 191 -7.68 -0.91 -2.35
CA ALA A 191 -7.56 -2.35 -2.37
C ALA A 191 -6.15 -2.78 -1.95
N THR A 192 -5.12 -2.16 -2.53
CA THR A 192 -3.71 -2.48 -2.23
C THR A 192 -3.39 -2.23 -0.76
N LEU A 193 -3.80 -1.09 -0.19
CA LEU A 193 -3.58 -0.81 1.24
C LEU A 193 -4.26 -1.85 2.14
N ALA A 194 -5.51 -2.20 1.85
CA ALA A 194 -6.27 -3.15 2.66
C ALA A 194 -5.66 -4.55 2.60
N ILE A 195 -5.24 -5.00 1.42
CA ILE A 195 -4.60 -6.31 1.23
C ILE A 195 -3.21 -6.33 1.88
N SER A 196 -2.38 -5.29 1.68
CA SER A 196 -1.05 -5.18 2.27
C SER A 196 -1.07 -5.23 3.80
N LYS A 197 -2.03 -4.54 4.44
CA LYS A 197 -2.21 -4.63 5.91
C LYS A 197 -2.48 -6.07 6.36
N LYS A 198 -3.35 -6.78 5.64
CA LYS A 198 -3.66 -8.18 5.96
C LYS A 198 -2.47 -9.11 5.75
N ILE A 199 -1.68 -8.90 4.70
CA ILE A 199 -0.42 -9.65 4.49
C ILE A 199 0.53 -9.39 5.66
N ALA A 200 0.71 -8.12 6.04
CA ALA A 200 1.56 -7.74 7.16
C ALA A 200 1.10 -8.38 8.48
N ASP A 201 -0.21 -8.40 8.76
CA ASP A 201 -0.77 -9.07 9.95
C ASP A 201 -0.47 -10.58 9.95
N GLN A 202 -0.62 -11.25 8.79
CA GLN A 202 -0.30 -12.68 8.65
C GLN A 202 1.19 -12.97 8.88
N ILE A 203 2.08 -12.14 8.33
CA ILE A 203 3.53 -12.28 8.51
C ILE A 203 3.92 -12.01 9.97
N ASN A 204 3.40 -10.96 10.60
CA ASN A 204 3.67 -10.63 12.00
C ASN A 204 3.14 -11.68 12.99
N ALA A 205 2.20 -12.53 12.55
CA ALA A 205 1.71 -13.65 13.35
C ALA A 205 2.66 -14.85 13.32
N VAL A 206 3.63 -14.89 12.40
CA VAL A 206 4.61 -15.97 12.26
C VAL A 206 5.83 -15.68 13.13
N PRO A 207 6.18 -16.54 14.10
CA PRO A 207 7.39 -16.37 14.91
C PRO A 207 8.65 -16.30 14.06
N GLY A 208 9.55 -15.36 14.37
CA GLY A 208 10.78 -15.15 13.60
C GLY A 208 10.58 -14.38 12.29
N MET A 209 9.42 -13.73 12.10
CA MET A 209 9.15 -12.89 10.94
C MET A 209 8.53 -11.55 11.35
N LYS A 210 8.82 -10.52 10.56
CA LYS A 210 8.33 -9.16 10.78
C LYS A 210 7.98 -8.49 9.46
N ALA A 211 6.82 -7.85 9.38
CA ALA A 211 6.42 -7.06 8.22
C ALA A 211 6.68 -5.56 8.43
N VAL A 212 7.16 -4.90 7.38
CA VAL A 212 7.33 -3.44 7.30
C VAL A 212 6.51 -2.91 6.13
N LEU A 213 5.54 -2.05 6.38
CA LEU A 213 4.73 -1.43 5.33
C LEU A 213 5.39 -0.15 4.80
N THR A 214 5.44 0.03 3.48
CA THR A 214 5.89 1.31 2.88
C THR A 214 4.92 2.45 3.19
N ARG A 215 3.63 2.14 3.32
CA ARG A 215 2.62 3.06 3.85
C ARG A 215 1.56 2.37 4.71
N ARG A 216 1.13 3.06 5.77
CA ARG A 216 0.09 2.59 6.70
C ARG A 216 -1.26 3.31 6.52
N GLY A 217 -1.28 4.39 5.75
CA GLY A 217 -2.45 5.21 5.46
C GLY A 217 -2.58 5.53 3.96
N ASP A 218 -3.54 6.40 3.65
CA ASP A 218 -3.76 6.89 2.29
C ASP A 218 -2.91 8.14 2.01
N TYR A 219 -1.61 7.93 1.82
CA TYR A 219 -0.67 8.96 1.41
C TYR A 219 0.26 8.40 0.33
N PHE A 220 0.78 9.31 -0.51
CA PHE A 220 1.69 8.95 -1.59
C PHE A 220 3.06 8.57 -1.04
N VAL A 221 3.72 7.60 -1.69
CA VAL A 221 5.12 7.25 -1.43
C VAL A 221 5.83 7.15 -2.77
N ASN A 222 6.90 7.93 -2.94
CA ASN A 222 7.72 7.93 -4.14
C ASN A 222 8.31 6.53 -4.43
N LEU A 223 8.43 6.16 -5.71
CA LEU A 223 8.92 4.85 -6.14
C LEU A 223 10.31 4.50 -5.59
N ASN A 224 11.25 5.45 -5.55
CA ASN A 224 12.58 5.23 -4.99
C ASN A 224 12.52 5.06 -3.46
N LYS A 225 11.66 5.84 -2.80
CA LYS A 225 11.48 5.78 -1.34
C LYS A 225 10.95 4.42 -0.89
N ARG A 226 10.14 3.75 -1.70
CA ARG A 226 9.62 2.39 -1.41
C ARG A 226 10.76 1.37 -1.22
N SER A 227 11.72 1.35 -2.15
CA SER A 227 12.91 0.48 -2.04
C SER A 227 13.84 0.92 -0.91
N GLU A 228 13.98 2.22 -0.68
CA GLU A 228 14.78 2.77 0.43
C GLU A 228 14.22 2.38 1.81
N ILE A 229 12.89 2.39 1.98
CA ILE A 229 12.23 1.94 3.22
C ILE A 229 12.57 0.47 3.48
N ALA A 230 12.54 -0.38 2.45
CA ALA A 230 12.90 -1.79 2.58
C ALA A 230 14.37 -1.95 3.02
N ARG A 231 15.30 -1.23 2.38
CA ARG A 231 16.74 -1.26 2.70
C ARG A 231 17.04 -0.75 4.11
N THR A 232 16.48 0.38 4.48
CA THR A 232 16.68 0.99 5.81
C THR A 232 16.20 0.07 6.94
N ASN A 233 15.15 -0.71 6.68
CA ASN A 233 14.64 -1.71 7.62
C ASN A 233 15.32 -3.08 7.49
N LYS A 234 16.37 -3.21 6.67
CA LYS A 234 17.11 -4.46 6.42
C LYS A 234 16.17 -5.60 6.01
N ALA A 235 15.24 -5.29 5.11
CA ALA A 235 14.30 -6.27 4.59
C ALA A 235 15.03 -7.34 3.76
N HIS A 236 14.63 -8.60 3.96
CA HIS A 236 15.13 -9.76 3.20
C HIS A 236 14.32 -10.00 1.92
N LEU A 237 13.13 -9.41 1.81
CA LEU A 237 12.24 -9.51 0.67
C LEU A 237 11.37 -8.24 0.58
N LEU A 238 11.16 -7.74 -0.63
CA LEU A 238 10.20 -6.68 -0.94
C LEU A 238 9.06 -7.26 -1.79
N VAL A 239 7.83 -7.14 -1.28
CA VAL A 239 6.60 -7.56 -1.98
C VAL A 239 5.75 -6.32 -2.22
N SER A 240 5.69 -5.87 -3.47
CA SER A 240 4.77 -4.81 -3.90
C SER A 240 3.42 -5.40 -4.28
N VAL A 241 2.33 -4.78 -3.82
CA VAL A 241 0.96 -5.25 -3.99
C VAL A 241 0.18 -4.26 -4.84
N HIS A 242 -0.33 -4.75 -5.97
CA HIS A 242 -1.06 -3.99 -6.98
C HIS A 242 -2.37 -4.68 -7.38
N ALA A 243 -3.23 -3.94 -8.07
CA ALA A 243 -4.46 -4.41 -8.69
C ALA A 243 -4.76 -3.62 -9.97
N ASP A 244 -3.85 -3.69 -10.93
CA ASP A 244 -3.79 -2.85 -12.12
C ASP A 244 -5.01 -3.05 -13.07
N ALA A 245 -5.05 -2.35 -14.19
CA ALA A 245 -6.11 -2.42 -15.18
C ALA A 245 -5.59 -2.75 -16.59
N PHE A 246 -6.46 -3.37 -17.36
CA PHE A 246 -6.37 -3.40 -18.81
C PHE A 246 -7.41 -2.45 -19.42
N SER A 247 -7.14 -2.00 -20.65
CA SER A 247 -8.10 -1.23 -21.47
C SER A 247 -9.40 -1.99 -21.71
N SER A 248 -9.33 -3.32 -21.82
CA SER A 248 -10.51 -4.19 -21.88
C SER A 248 -10.87 -4.74 -20.49
N PRO A 249 -12.16 -4.95 -20.18
CA PRO A 249 -12.61 -5.48 -18.90
C PRO A 249 -12.50 -7.02 -18.80
N GLN A 250 -11.97 -7.70 -19.82
CA GLN A 250 -11.96 -9.17 -19.90
C GLN A 250 -10.84 -9.84 -19.08
N PRO A 251 -9.59 -9.33 -19.07
CA PRO A 251 -8.52 -9.92 -18.28
C PRO A 251 -8.85 -9.98 -16.79
N ARG A 252 -8.56 -11.10 -16.15
CA ARG A 252 -8.80 -11.32 -14.71
C ARG A 252 -7.84 -12.34 -14.12
N GLY A 253 -7.72 -12.33 -12.79
CA GLY A 253 -6.83 -13.19 -12.03
C GLY A 253 -5.48 -12.55 -11.74
N GLY A 254 -4.80 -13.07 -10.74
CA GLY A 254 -3.52 -12.54 -10.29
C GLY A 254 -2.34 -12.93 -11.17
N SER A 255 -1.27 -12.14 -11.08
CA SER A 255 0.03 -12.37 -11.71
C SER A 255 1.14 -11.94 -10.77
N VAL A 256 2.36 -12.44 -10.96
CA VAL A 256 3.52 -11.97 -10.20
C VAL A 256 4.62 -11.56 -11.17
N PHE A 257 5.18 -10.38 -10.94
CA PHE A 257 6.18 -9.75 -11.77
C PHE A 257 7.54 -9.71 -11.06
N VAL A 258 8.59 -9.86 -11.84
CA VAL A 258 9.99 -9.83 -11.40
C VAL A 258 10.81 -8.93 -12.31
N LEU A 259 11.94 -8.42 -11.80
CA LEU A 259 12.81 -7.52 -12.55
C LEU A 259 13.40 -8.21 -13.78
N ASN A 260 13.31 -7.58 -14.95
CA ASN A 260 13.98 -8.07 -16.15
C ASN A 260 15.48 -7.70 -16.21
N THR A 261 16.27 -8.49 -16.94
CA THR A 261 17.73 -8.31 -17.05
C THR A 261 18.12 -6.99 -17.72
N ARG A 262 17.38 -6.54 -18.75
CA ARG A 262 17.69 -5.27 -19.43
C ARG A 262 17.59 -4.07 -18.48
N ARG A 263 16.56 -4.04 -17.63
CA ARG A 263 16.39 -3.00 -16.62
C ARG A 263 17.46 -3.11 -15.54
N ALA A 264 17.80 -4.32 -15.08
CA ALA A 264 18.89 -4.53 -14.14
C ALA A 264 20.20 -3.93 -14.66
N ASN A 265 20.60 -4.25 -15.90
CA ASN A 265 21.82 -3.73 -16.52
C ASN A 265 21.84 -2.19 -16.58
N SER A 266 20.69 -1.58 -16.89
CA SER A 266 20.55 -0.12 -16.91
C SER A 266 20.73 0.50 -15.52
N GLU A 267 20.24 -0.17 -14.47
CA GLU A 267 20.43 0.28 -13.10
C GLU A 267 21.87 0.09 -12.66
N ILE A 268 22.53 -1.02 -13.00
CA ILE A 268 23.94 -1.23 -12.63
C ILE A 268 24.81 -0.11 -13.20
N ALA A 269 24.62 0.26 -14.47
CA ALA A 269 25.32 1.39 -15.08
C ALA A 269 25.10 2.70 -14.28
N ARG A 270 23.84 2.99 -13.91
CA ARG A 270 23.50 4.16 -13.09
C ARG A 270 24.17 4.14 -11.71
N TRP A 271 24.20 2.99 -11.05
CA TRP A 271 24.87 2.83 -9.76
C TRP A 271 26.38 3.03 -9.89
N VAL A 272 26.99 2.51 -10.96
CA VAL A 272 28.42 2.68 -11.24
C VAL A 272 28.81 4.13 -11.53
N GLU A 273 27.91 4.93 -12.08
CA GLU A 273 28.13 6.37 -12.24
C GLU A 273 27.96 7.14 -10.91
N ASN A 274 27.05 6.69 -10.04
CA ASN A 274 26.71 7.32 -8.77
C ASN A 274 27.50 6.78 -7.56
N HIS A 275 28.79 7.11 -7.47
CA HIS A 275 29.73 6.61 -6.46
C HIS A 275 29.27 6.80 -4.98
N GLU A 276 28.58 7.90 -4.67
CA GLU A 276 28.05 8.15 -3.31
C GLU A 276 26.96 7.15 -2.90
N GLU A 277 26.10 6.74 -3.83
CA GLU A 277 25.06 5.74 -3.56
C GLU A 277 25.70 4.35 -3.36
N GLN A 278 26.76 4.02 -4.11
CA GLN A 278 27.45 2.72 -4.02
C GLN A 278 28.11 2.48 -2.67
N SER A 279 28.76 3.50 -2.11
CA SER A 279 29.43 3.39 -0.82
C SER A 279 28.43 3.01 0.29
N GLN A 280 27.20 3.55 0.24
CA GLN A 280 26.14 3.21 1.18
C GLN A 280 25.65 1.76 1.02
N LEU A 281 25.59 1.25 -0.21
CA LEU A 281 25.12 -0.11 -0.50
C LEU A 281 26.14 -1.18 -0.10
N LEU A 282 27.42 -0.93 -0.35
CA LEU A 282 28.50 -1.91 -0.19
C LEU A 282 29.18 -1.84 1.20
N GLY A 283 28.79 -0.89 2.06
CA GLY A 283 29.32 -0.73 3.41
C GLY A 283 30.81 -0.38 3.42
N GLY A 284 31.54 -0.83 4.45
CA GLY A 284 32.99 -0.55 4.58
C GLY A 284 33.85 -1.05 3.41
N ALA A 285 33.39 -2.06 2.67
CA ALA A 285 34.02 -2.48 1.41
C ALA A 285 33.74 -1.49 0.26
N GLY A 286 32.56 -0.86 0.26
CA GLY A 286 32.18 0.21 -0.65
C GLY A 286 32.99 1.49 -0.50
N GLU A 287 33.35 1.88 0.73
CA GLU A 287 34.26 3.02 0.95
C GLU A 287 35.67 2.77 0.43
N VAL A 288 36.16 1.52 0.48
CA VAL A 288 37.48 1.15 -0.06
C VAL A 288 37.45 1.13 -1.59
N LEU A 289 36.37 0.61 -2.18
CA LEU A 289 36.17 0.56 -3.65
C LEU A 289 35.83 1.94 -4.25
N ALA A 290 35.12 2.80 -3.55
CA ALA A 290 34.75 4.14 -4.02
C ALA A 290 35.91 5.16 -3.97
N LYS A 291 36.98 4.87 -3.21
CA LYS A 291 38.14 5.78 -3.08
C LYS A 291 39.21 5.58 -4.17
N ASN A 292 39.18 4.46 -4.90
CA ASN A 292 40.14 4.18 -5.97
C ASN A 292 39.44 4.23 -7.35
N ASN A 293 39.75 5.25 -8.15
CA ASN A 293 39.18 5.49 -9.50
C ASN A 293 39.43 4.35 -10.52
N SER A 294 40.18 3.30 -10.15
CA SER A 294 40.51 2.13 -10.97
C SER A 294 39.53 0.95 -10.86
N ASP A 295 38.51 1.01 -10.01
CA ASP A 295 37.69 -0.17 -9.62
C ASP A 295 36.28 -0.23 -10.26
N LYS A 296 36.03 0.51 -11.35
CA LYS A 296 34.74 0.50 -12.07
C LYS A 296 34.28 -0.93 -12.44
N ASN A 297 35.22 -1.75 -12.92
CA ASN A 297 34.95 -3.13 -13.34
C ASN A 297 34.63 -4.05 -12.15
N ILE A 298 35.28 -3.85 -11.00
CA ILE A 298 35.03 -4.65 -9.79
C ILE A 298 33.66 -4.28 -9.21
N SER A 299 33.35 -2.98 -9.14
CA SER A 299 32.05 -2.48 -8.67
C SER A 299 30.89 -2.95 -9.54
N GLN A 300 31.06 -2.87 -10.87
CA GLN A 300 30.12 -3.43 -11.85
C GLN A 300 29.92 -4.93 -11.61
N THR A 301 30.99 -5.71 -11.49
CA THR A 301 30.91 -7.17 -11.27
C THR A 301 30.18 -7.52 -9.99
N LEU A 302 30.46 -6.80 -8.89
CA LEU A 302 29.80 -7.02 -7.61
C LEU A 302 28.31 -6.69 -7.67
N LEU A 303 27.93 -5.57 -8.29
CA LEU A 303 26.54 -5.20 -8.52
C LEU A 303 25.83 -6.20 -9.44
N ASP A 304 26.50 -6.67 -10.51
CA ASP A 304 25.98 -7.69 -11.41
C ASP A 304 25.67 -8.99 -10.66
N LEU A 305 26.57 -9.44 -9.77
CA LEU A 305 26.35 -10.60 -8.91
C LEU A 305 25.16 -10.39 -7.95
N GLN A 306 25.05 -9.22 -7.33
CA GLN A 306 23.94 -8.88 -6.44
C GLN A 306 22.59 -8.87 -7.18
N PHE A 307 22.50 -8.15 -8.30
CA PHE A 307 21.29 -8.13 -9.12
C PHE A 307 20.93 -9.52 -9.63
N SER A 308 21.90 -10.31 -10.10
CA SER A 308 21.68 -11.68 -10.56
C SER A 308 21.13 -12.56 -9.44
N HIS A 309 21.67 -12.43 -8.23
CA HIS A 309 21.17 -13.13 -7.05
C HIS A 309 19.74 -12.67 -6.70
N SER A 310 19.51 -11.37 -6.59
CA SER A 310 18.19 -10.77 -6.30
C SER A 310 17.13 -11.19 -7.32
N GLN A 311 17.44 -11.21 -8.61
CA GLN A 311 16.54 -11.68 -9.67
C GLN A 311 16.22 -13.17 -9.55
N LYS A 312 17.23 -14.01 -9.30
CA LYS A 312 17.06 -15.46 -9.11
C LYS A 312 16.16 -15.75 -7.92
N GLU A 313 16.42 -15.10 -6.79
CA GLU A 313 15.61 -15.25 -5.58
C GLU A 313 14.20 -14.68 -5.77
N GLY A 314 14.05 -13.51 -6.41
CA GLY A 314 12.76 -12.94 -6.78
C GLY A 314 11.92 -13.89 -7.64
N TYR A 315 12.53 -14.58 -8.62
CA TYR A 315 11.86 -15.57 -9.46
C TYR A 315 11.40 -16.80 -8.66
N LYS A 316 12.22 -17.31 -7.73
CA LYS A 316 11.83 -18.39 -6.84
C LYS A 316 10.62 -17.99 -6.00
N VAL A 317 10.68 -16.85 -5.32
CA VAL A 317 9.58 -16.32 -4.49
C VAL A 317 8.31 -16.18 -5.32
N ALA A 318 8.41 -15.58 -6.51
CA ALA A 318 7.27 -15.41 -7.42
C ALA A 318 6.61 -16.73 -7.80
N THR A 319 7.39 -17.79 -8.00
CA THR A 319 6.89 -19.14 -8.29
C THR A 319 6.12 -19.73 -7.10
N HIS A 320 6.64 -19.57 -5.88
CA HIS A 320 5.94 -19.98 -4.67
C HIS A 320 4.62 -19.22 -4.49
N LEU A 321 4.63 -17.90 -4.72
CA LEU A 321 3.45 -17.04 -4.63
C LEU A 321 2.35 -17.50 -5.58
N LEU A 322 2.67 -17.69 -6.87
CA LEU A 322 1.71 -18.16 -7.88
C LEU A 322 1.15 -19.54 -7.53
N LYS A 323 2.00 -20.47 -7.07
CA LYS A 323 1.57 -21.82 -6.66
C LYS A 323 0.57 -21.79 -5.52
N GLU A 324 0.82 -21.03 -4.46
CA GLU A 324 -0.07 -20.94 -3.30
C GLU A 324 -1.35 -20.14 -3.60
N MET A 325 -1.26 -19.09 -4.43
CA MET A 325 -2.45 -18.39 -4.94
C MET A 325 -3.36 -19.36 -5.72
N GLY A 326 -2.79 -20.11 -6.67
CA GLY A 326 -3.52 -21.12 -7.44
C GLY A 326 -4.12 -22.21 -6.56
N SER A 327 -3.36 -22.73 -5.60
CA SER A 327 -3.79 -23.78 -4.66
C SER A 327 -4.90 -23.31 -3.72
N ALA A 328 -4.91 -22.03 -3.34
CA ALA A 328 -6.01 -21.43 -2.62
C ALA A 328 -7.28 -21.32 -3.49
N GLY A 329 -7.18 -21.42 -4.82
CA GLY A 329 -8.29 -21.20 -5.75
C GLY A 329 -8.51 -19.72 -6.07
N ILE A 330 -7.43 -18.94 -6.08
CA ILE A 330 -7.38 -17.62 -6.73
C ILE A 330 -7.10 -17.87 -8.21
N LYS A 331 -7.86 -17.21 -9.09
CA LYS A 331 -7.62 -17.32 -10.52
C LYS A 331 -6.30 -16.66 -10.85
N LEU A 332 -5.47 -17.31 -11.67
CA LEU A 332 -4.23 -16.73 -12.18
C LEU A 332 -4.44 -16.28 -13.62
N HIS A 333 -3.96 -15.07 -13.94
CA HIS A 333 -3.87 -14.60 -15.31
C HIS A 333 -2.65 -15.19 -16.01
N LYS A 334 -1.50 -15.23 -15.31
CA LYS A 334 -0.30 -15.94 -15.73
C LYS A 334 0.10 -16.97 -14.68
N LYS A 335 0.43 -18.19 -15.12
CA LYS A 335 0.86 -19.28 -14.23
C LYS A 335 2.35 -19.22 -13.88
N ASN A 336 3.12 -18.46 -14.65
CA ASN A 336 4.56 -18.28 -14.48
C ASN A 336 4.87 -16.81 -14.17
N PRO A 337 5.98 -16.52 -13.47
CA PRO A 337 6.43 -15.14 -13.23
C PRO A 337 6.63 -14.37 -14.53
N VAL A 338 6.34 -13.07 -14.51
CA VAL A 338 6.45 -12.17 -15.67
C VAL A 338 7.62 -11.21 -15.48
N ASN A 339 8.54 -11.17 -16.44
CA ASN A 339 9.67 -10.23 -16.41
C ASN A 339 9.20 -8.82 -16.80
N ALA A 340 9.51 -7.80 -16.00
CA ALA A 340 9.10 -6.41 -16.24
C ALA A 340 10.14 -5.38 -15.79
N SER A 341 10.04 -4.17 -16.36
CA SER A 341 10.90 -3.01 -16.05
C SER A 341 10.24 -2.08 -15.03
N LEU A 342 9.86 -2.60 -13.86
CA LEU A 342 9.12 -1.82 -12.85
C LEU A 342 10.06 -1.21 -11.82
N ALA A 343 9.87 0.07 -11.52
CA ALA A 343 10.79 0.85 -10.68
C ALA A 343 10.90 0.32 -9.24
N VAL A 344 9.85 -0.29 -8.69
CA VAL A 344 9.89 -0.88 -7.33
C VAL A 344 10.73 -2.15 -7.25
N LEU A 345 11.00 -2.80 -8.39
CA LEU A 345 11.72 -4.09 -8.46
C LEU A 345 13.23 -3.94 -8.59
N LYS A 346 13.75 -2.70 -8.60
CA LYS A 346 15.14 -2.40 -8.99
C LYS A 346 16.17 -2.49 -7.86
N SER A 347 15.85 -3.11 -6.72
CA SER A 347 16.80 -3.22 -5.61
C SER A 347 17.89 -4.26 -5.94
N PRO A 348 19.18 -3.89 -5.95
CA PRO A 348 20.29 -4.82 -6.18
C PRO A 348 20.39 -5.90 -5.10
N ASP A 349 20.13 -5.51 -3.86
CA ASP A 349 20.43 -6.22 -2.63
C ASP A 349 19.23 -6.93 -2.00
N ILE A 350 18.02 -6.62 -2.48
CA ILE A 350 16.77 -7.11 -1.90
C ILE A 350 15.96 -7.79 -3.00
N PRO A 351 15.75 -9.13 -2.93
CA PRO A 351 14.81 -9.82 -3.80
C PRO A 351 13.46 -9.10 -3.79
N SER A 352 12.97 -8.73 -4.97
CA SER A 352 11.80 -7.88 -5.13
C SER A 352 10.80 -8.51 -6.09
N VAL A 353 9.53 -8.54 -5.69
CA VAL A 353 8.41 -9.04 -6.52
C VAL A 353 7.24 -8.06 -6.47
N LEU A 354 6.47 -8.00 -7.56
CA LEU A 354 5.21 -7.27 -7.59
C LEU A 354 4.07 -8.25 -7.85
N VAL A 355 3.09 -8.26 -6.96
CA VAL A 355 1.93 -9.13 -7.00
C VAL A 355 0.74 -8.33 -7.49
N GLU A 356 0.30 -8.62 -8.70
CA GLU A 356 -1.02 -8.22 -9.17
C GLU A 356 -2.05 -9.16 -8.56
N THR A 357 -2.85 -8.62 -7.64
CA THR A 357 -3.83 -9.40 -6.89
C THR A 357 -5.08 -9.75 -7.71
N GLY A 358 -5.31 -9.00 -8.79
CA GLY A 358 -6.38 -9.13 -9.76
C GLY A 358 -6.53 -7.81 -10.52
N PHE A 359 -7.20 -7.79 -11.67
CA PHE A 359 -7.31 -6.56 -12.46
C PHE A 359 -8.57 -5.78 -12.12
N ILE A 360 -8.44 -4.56 -11.58
CA ILE A 360 -9.59 -3.77 -11.12
C ILE A 360 -10.52 -3.34 -12.25
N SER A 361 -10.06 -3.34 -13.51
CA SER A 361 -10.91 -3.09 -14.68
C SER A 361 -11.94 -4.19 -14.93
N ASN A 362 -11.75 -5.40 -14.41
CA ASN A 362 -12.72 -6.48 -14.51
C ASN A 362 -13.78 -6.36 -13.39
N PRO A 363 -15.08 -6.27 -13.70
CA PRO A 363 -16.13 -6.10 -12.67
C PRO A 363 -16.19 -7.22 -11.63
N THR A 364 -15.81 -8.44 -11.99
CA THR A 364 -15.78 -9.56 -11.04
C THR A 364 -14.61 -9.40 -10.07
N GLU A 365 -13.42 -9.07 -10.58
CA GLU A 365 -12.23 -8.84 -9.76
C GLU A 365 -12.38 -7.59 -8.90
N GLU A 366 -12.91 -6.47 -9.42
CA GLU A 366 -13.20 -5.26 -8.64
C GLU A 366 -14.05 -5.58 -7.40
N ARG A 367 -15.03 -6.46 -7.54
CA ARG A 367 -15.82 -6.89 -6.38
C ARG A 367 -15.01 -7.77 -5.41
N LEU A 368 -14.22 -8.71 -5.92
CA LEU A 368 -13.38 -9.61 -5.11
C LEU A 368 -12.31 -8.83 -4.34
N LEU A 369 -11.65 -7.87 -4.97
CA LEU A 369 -10.60 -7.03 -4.39
C LEU A 369 -11.09 -6.22 -3.17
N PHE A 370 -12.38 -5.92 -3.10
CA PHE A 370 -13.01 -5.21 -1.97
C PHE A 370 -13.79 -6.14 -1.03
N GLN A 371 -13.80 -7.45 -1.31
CA GLN A 371 -14.44 -8.45 -0.48
C GLN A 371 -13.45 -8.95 0.57
N ARG A 372 -13.75 -8.70 1.85
CA ARG A 372 -12.87 -9.06 2.97
C ARG A 372 -12.41 -10.52 2.95
N SER A 373 -13.31 -11.47 2.71
CA SER A 373 -12.96 -12.90 2.67
C SER A 373 -11.97 -13.24 1.56
N HIS A 374 -12.08 -12.57 0.40
CA HIS A 374 -11.13 -12.75 -0.70
C HIS A 374 -9.77 -12.11 -0.36
N GLN A 375 -9.75 -10.91 0.25
CA GLN A 375 -8.51 -10.29 0.74
C GLN A 375 -7.81 -11.15 1.80
N ASP A 376 -8.56 -11.74 2.75
CA ASP A 376 -8.00 -12.64 3.77
C ASP A 376 -7.45 -13.93 3.15
N LYS A 377 -8.09 -14.42 2.09
CA LYS A 377 -7.64 -15.58 1.31
C LYS A 377 -6.34 -15.27 0.56
N LEU A 378 -6.26 -14.12 -0.12
CA LEU A 378 -5.04 -13.61 -0.76
C LEU A 378 -3.92 -13.47 0.26
N ALA A 379 -4.17 -12.74 1.35
CA ALA A 379 -3.15 -12.47 2.38
C ALA A 379 -2.56 -13.76 2.97
N ARG A 380 -3.41 -14.74 3.27
CA ARG A 380 -2.96 -16.05 3.78
C ARG A 380 -2.16 -16.84 2.75
N ALA A 381 -2.60 -16.86 1.49
CA ALA A 381 -1.89 -17.56 0.42
C ALA A 381 -0.49 -16.97 0.19
N LEU A 382 -0.40 -15.64 0.16
CA LEU A 382 0.86 -14.92 -0.02
C LEU A 382 1.78 -15.11 1.19
N ALA A 383 1.28 -14.96 2.42
CA ALA A 383 2.07 -15.20 3.63
C ALA A 383 2.57 -16.66 3.69
N LYS A 384 1.74 -17.64 3.32
CA LYS A 384 2.15 -19.05 3.25
C LYS A 384 3.26 -19.29 2.24
N ALA A 385 3.17 -18.70 1.05
CA ALA A 385 4.24 -18.78 0.06
C ALA A 385 5.56 -18.17 0.56
N ILE A 386 5.49 -17.00 1.20
CA ILE A 386 6.66 -16.31 1.75
C ILE A 386 7.31 -17.16 2.86
N VAL A 387 6.51 -17.73 3.76
CA VAL A 387 7.02 -18.64 4.80
C VAL A 387 7.69 -19.85 4.17
N GLN A 388 7.04 -20.53 3.22
CA GLN A 388 7.63 -21.69 2.54
C GLN A 388 8.94 -21.35 1.82
N TYR A 389 9.01 -20.17 1.20
CA TYR A 389 10.23 -19.70 0.55
C TYR A 389 11.37 -19.57 1.56
N PHE A 390 11.13 -18.88 2.69
CA PHE A 390 12.16 -18.70 3.71
C PHE A 390 12.46 -19.96 4.54
N GLU A 391 11.54 -20.92 4.59
CA GLU A 391 11.86 -22.26 5.12
C GLU A 391 12.83 -23.01 4.22
N ALA A 392 12.69 -22.87 2.89
CA ALA A 392 13.57 -23.50 1.92
C ALA A 392 14.92 -22.78 1.76
N SER A 393 14.93 -21.45 1.96
CA SER A 393 16.10 -20.58 1.83
C SER A 393 16.19 -19.62 3.03
N PRO A 394 16.49 -20.10 4.25
CA PRO A 394 16.53 -19.25 5.43
C PRO A 394 17.75 -18.30 5.39
N PRO A 395 17.57 -16.98 5.60
CA PRO A 395 18.70 -16.07 5.67
C PRO A 395 19.56 -16.36 6.91
N GLU A 396 20.88 -16.26 6.78
CA GLU A 396 21.80 -16.50 7.88
C GLU A 396 21.52 -15.58 9.08
N GLY A 397 21.76 -16.08 10.29
CA GLY A 397 21.53 -15.31 11.53
C GLY A 397 20.05 -15.09 11.88
N THR A 398 19.10 -15.68 11.15
CA THR A 398 17.67 -15.64 11.48
C THR A 398 17.22 -16.85 12.29
N LEU A 399 16.06 -16.72 12.96
CA LEU A 399 15.42 -17.86 13.65
C LEU A 399 15.20 -19.06 12.72
N PHE A 400 14.89 -18.81 11.45
CA PHE A 400 14.64 -19.86 10.46
C PHE A 400 15.91 -20.65 10.13
N ALA A 401 17.08 -20.01 10.09
CA ALA A 401 18.36 -20.67 9.81
C ALA A 401 18.81 -21.63 10.94
N ASN A 402 18.28 -21.43 12.15
CA ASN A 402 18.57 -22.26 13.31
C ASN A 402 17.53 -23.35 13.57
N ARG A 403 16.52 -23.51 12.70
CA ARG A 403 15.52 -24.57 12.88
C ARG A 403 16.16 -25.95 12.80
N GLY A 404 15.65 -26.88 13.62
CA GLY A 404 16.25 -28.19 13.81
C GLY A 404 17.50 -28.24 14.71
N LYS A 405 18.09 -27.10 15.09
CA LYS A 405 19.22 -27.03 16.03
C LYS A 405 18.76 -26.62 17.42
N SER A 406 19.38 -27.21 18.44
CA SER A 406 19.15 -26.82 19.83
C SER A 406 19.98 -25.58 20.16
N ILE A 407 19.36 -24.56 20.76
CA ILE A 407 20.00 -23.29 21.11
C ILE A 407 20.01 -23.11 22.63
N LYS A 408 21.06 -22.51 23.18
CA LYS A 408 21.08 -22.07 24.58
C LYS A 408 20.64 -20.62 24.67
N HIS A 409 19.64 -20.34 25.50
CA HIS A 409 19.13 -19.00 25.78
C HIS A 409 19.35 -18.67 27.26
N LYS A 410 19.96 -17.51 27.54
CA LYS A 410 20.16 -17.02 28.91
C LYS A 410 19.04 -16.04 29.25
N VAL A 411 18.21 -16.40 30.23
CA VAL A 411 17.05 -15.60 30.65
C VAL A 411 17.47 -14.20 31.08
N GLN A 412 16.84 -13.19 30.49
CA GLN A 412 17.06 -11.78 30.76
C GLN A 412 15.98 -11.22 31.70
N ARG A 413 16.27 -10.05 32.29
CA ARG A 413 15.32 -9.38 33.19
C ARG A 413 14.05 -9.00 32.43
N GLY A 414 12.90 -9.45 32.94
CA GLY A 414 11.57 -9.16 32.35
C GLY A 414 11.06 -10.23 31.40
N GLU A 415 11.84 -11.27 31.11
CA GLU A 415 11.38 -12.40 30.30
C GLU A 415 10.53 -13.37 31.12
N SER A 416 9.46 -13.88 30.51
CA SER A 416 8.67 -15.00 31.02
C SER A 416 8.82 -16.19 30.09
N LEU A 417 8.57 -17.40 30.59
CA LEU A 417 8.66 -18.61 29.77
C LEU A 417 7.75 -18.55 28.53
N SER A 418 6.59 -17.88 28.63
CA SER A 418 5.69 -17.62 27.50
C SER A 418 6.26 -16.65 26.47
N VAL A 419 6.99 -15.63 26.91
CA VAL A 419 7.65 -14.66 26.01
C VAL A 419 8.78 -15.35 25.25
N ILE A 420 9.60 -16.12 25.95
CA ILE A 420 10.69 -16.91 25.36
C ILE A 420 10.12 -17.96 24.39
N ALA A 421 9.08 -18.70 24.80
CA ALA A 421 8.43 -19.68 23.93
C ALA A 421 7.94 -19.03 22.63
N LYS A 422 7.28 -17.87 22.73
CA LYS A 422 6.81 -17.12 21.56
C LYS A 422 7.96 -16.65 20.67
N GLN A 423 9.04 -16.13 21.25
CA GLN A 423 10.22 -15.65 20.52
C GLN A 423 10.85 -16.75 19.67
N TYR A 424 10.99 -17.96 20.22
CA TYR A 424 11.59 -19.10 19.53
C TYR A 424 10.59 -19.94 18.72
N GLY A 425 9.32 -19.53 18.63
CA GLY A 425 8.29 -20.27 17.91
C GLY A 425 8.00 -21.67 18.47
N THR A 426 8.09 -21.82 19.79
CA THR A 426 7.81 -23.07 20.52
C THR A 426 6.70 -22.85 21.56
N THR A 427 6.42 -23.84 22.40
CA THR A 427 5.42 -23.73 23.48
C THR A 427 6.09 -23.76 24.85
N THR A 428 5.44 -23.16 25.85
CA THR A 428 5.90 -23.24 27.25
C THR A 428 6.05 -24.68 27.69
N ARG A 429 5.10 -25.56 27.32
CA ARG A 429 5.17 -27.00 27.60
C ARG A 429 6.44 -27.64 27.05
N VAL A 430 6.77 -27.38 25.78
CA VAL A 430 7.99 -27.92 25.15
C VAL A 430 9.24 -27.38 25.85
N LEU A 431 9.29 -26.08 26.17
CA LEU A 431 10.42 -25.53 26.92
C LEU A 431 10.57 -26.13 28.32
N MET A 432 9.47 -26.32 29.05
CA MET A 432 9.51 -26.95 30.38
C MET A 432 10.03 -28.38 30.28
N GLN A 433 9.53 -29.16 29.32
CA GLN A 433 9.95 -30.54 29.09
C GLN A 433 11.43 -30.63 28.73
N SER A 434 11.91 -29.80 27.79
CA SER A 434 13.32 -29.80 27.36
C SER A 434 14.30 -29.34 28.44
N ASN A 435 13.82 -28.58 29.43
CA ASN A 435 14.63 -28.03 30.52
C ASN A 435 14.34 -28.67 31.87
N LYS A 436 13.52 -29.74 31.90
CA LYS A 436 13.09 -30.43 33.14
C LYS A 436 12.55 -29.45 34.19
N LEU A 437 11.83 -28.42 33.76
CA LEU A 437 11.23 -27.42 34.66
C LEU A 437 9.92 -27.95 35.23
N THR A 438 9.75 -27.82 36.54
CA THR A 438 8.52 -28.18 37.25
C THR A 438 7.51 -27.03 37.34
N SER A 439 7.95 -25.78 37.09
CA SER A 439 7.10 -24.59 37.04
C SER A 439 7.54 -23.62 35.93
N SER A 440 6.72 -22.61 35.64
CA SER A 440 7.02 -21.56 34.65
C SER A 440 7.90 -20.43 35.19
N SER A 441 8.28 -20.48 36.47
CA SER A 441 9.16 -19.51 37.11
C SER A 441 10.59 -19.61 36.56
N LEU A 442 11.18 -18.47 36.20
CA LEU A 442 12.52 -18.39 35.65
C LEU A 442 13.39 -17.44 36.48
N ALA A 443 14.64 -17.81 36.71
CA ALA A 443 15.64 -16.93 37.33
C ALA A 443 16.40 -16.15 36.25
N VAL A 444 16.70 -14.87 36.51
CA VAL A 444 17.56 -14.08 35.62
C VAL A 444 18.94 -14.75 35.55
N GLY A 445 19.44 -14.94 34.34
CA GLY A 445 20.70 -15.64 34.07
C GLY A 445 20.58 -17.16 33.93
N GLN A 446 19.40 -17.75 34.18
CA GLN A 446 19.16 -19.17 33.96
C GLN A 446 19.35 -19.53 32.49
N LEU A 447 20.07 -20.62 32.21
CA LEU A 447 20.26 -21.13 30.87
C LEU A 447 19.15 -22.12 30.50
N LEU A 448 18.39 -21.80 29.47
CA LEU A 448 17.38 -22.66 28.86
C LEU A 448 17.92 -23.26 27.56
N THR A 449 17.72 -24.55 27.41
CA THR A 449 17.84 -25.30 26.16
C THR A 449 16.55 -25.13 25.38
N ILE A 450 16.62 -24.41 24.27
CA ILE A 450 15.53 -24.25 23.33
C ILE A 450 15.65 -25.38 22.31
N PRO A 451 14.74 -26.37 22.30
CA PRO A 451 14.78 -27.43 21.31
C PRO A 451 14.51 -26.85 19.92
N GLY A 452 15.23 -27.34 18.90
CA GLY A 452 14.99 -26.95 17.52
C GLY A 452 13.58 -27.34 17.09
N ALA A 453 12.82 -26.39 16.54
CA ALA A 453 11.48 -26.67 16.03
C ALA A 453 11.52 -27.72 14.92
N GLN A 454 10.73 -28.79 15.06
CA GLN A 454 10.55 -29.83 14.03
C GLN A 454 9.22 -29.63 13.29
N GLY A 455 9.24 -29.80 11.96
CA GLY A 455 8.07 -29.62 11.08
C GLY A 455 8.00 -28.26 10.37
N SER A 456 7.02 -28.05 9.50
CA SER A 456 6.82 -26.77 8.80
C SER A 456 6.24 -25.69 9.73
N VAL A 457 6.59 -24.42 9.52
CA VAL A 457 6.07 -23.27 10.26
C VAL A 457 4.61 -23.08 9.85
N PRO A 458 3.66 -23.27 10.77
CA PRO A 458 2.26 -23.02 10.45
C PRO A 458 2.06 -21.51 10.30
N VAL A 459 1.45 -21.08 9.18
CA VAL A 459 0.89 -19.74 9.09
C VAL A 459 -0.41 -19.72 9.89
N PRO A 460 -0.50 -18.97 10.99
CA PRO A 460 -1.68 -19.00 11.84
C PRO A 460 -2.91 -18.58 11.06
N ARG A 461 -4.02 -19.30 11.23
CA ARG A 461 -5.31 -18.77 10.80
C ARG A 461 -5.71 -17.67 11.79
N LEU A 462 -5.35 -16.43 11.48
CA LEU A 462 -5.86 -15.28 12.23
C LEU A 462 -7.38 -15.39 12.33
N SER A 463 -7.91 -15.38 13.56
CA SER A 463 -9.34 -15.40 13.81
C SER A 463 -9.93 -14.16 13.16
N ASN A 464 -10.83 -14.38 12.21
CA ASN A 464 -11.55 -13.27 11.61
C ASN A 464 -12.60 -12.85 12.65
N PRO A 465 -12.62 -11.61 13.14
CA PRO A 465 -13.70 -11.14 14.02
C PRO A 465 -15.06 -11.12 13.31
N VAL A 466 -15.11 -11.46 12.02
CA VAL A 466 -16.34 -11.64 11.27
C VAL A 466 -17.00 -12.92 11.75
N GLU A 467 -17.99 -12.79 12.63
CA GLU A 467 -18.96 -13.85 12.88
C GLU A 467 -19.47 -14.35 11.52
N THR A 468 -19.37 -15.66 11.28
CA THR A 468 -19.90 -16.30 10.06
C THR A 468 -21.07 -17.18 10.43
N LYS A 469 -22.00 -17.37 9.48
CA LYS A 469 -23.10 -18.32 9.62
C LYS A 469 -23.25 -19.11 8.34
N THR A 470 -23.36 -20.42 8.46
CA THR A 470 -23.74 -21.26 7.33
C THR A 470 -25.26 -21.17 7.15
N ILE A 471 -25.68 -20.73 5.97
CA ILE A 471 -27.08 -20.72 5.54
C ILE A 471 -27.30 -21.80 4.48
N THR A 472 -28.54 -22.25 4.35
CA THR A 472 -28.94 -23.15 3.26
C THR A 472 -29.74 -22.36 2.23
N HIS A 473 -29.21 -22.27 1.01
CA HIS A 473 -29.87 -21.64 -0.13
C HIS A 473 -30.45 -22.71 -1.05
N LYS A 474 -31.72 -22.57 -1.45
CA LYS A 474 -32.38 -23.47 -2.40
C LYS A 474 -32.34 -22.81 -3.79
N VAL A 475 -31.75 -23.49 -4.76
CA VAL A 475 -31.56 -22.98 -6.13
C VAL A 475 -32.92 -22.72 -6.79
N GLU A 476 -33.13 -21.48 -7.24
CA GLU A 476 -34.33 -21.02 -7.94
C GLU A 476 -34.18 -21.10 -9.48
N LYS A 477 -35.30 -20.96 -10.20
CA LYS A 477 -35.32 -21.01 -11.67
C LYS A 477 -34.45 -19.89 -12.25
N GLY A 478 -33.47 -20.24 -13.08
CA GLY A 478 -32.54 -19.29 -13.70
C GLY A 478 -31.37 -18.85 -12.81
N GLU A 479 -31.13 -19.52 -11.68
CA GLU A 479 -29.92 -19.31 -10.88
C GLU A 479 -28.77 -20.22 -11.30
N TYR A 480 -27.56 -19.68 -11.23
CA TYR A 480 -26.29 -20.39 -11.42
C TYR A 480 -25.31 -19.98 -10.33
N LEU A 481 -24.26 -20.77 -10.11
CA LEU A 481 -23.32 -20.56 -8.99
C LEU A 481 -22.76 -19.13 -8.91
N GLY A 482 -22.46 -18.50 -10.05
CA GLY A 482 -22.00 -17.11 -10.09
C GLY A 482 -23.02 -16.10 -9.54
N LYS A 483 -24.31 -16.27 -9.87
CA LYS A 483 -25.40 -15.41 -9.36
C LYS A 483 -25.61 -15.61 -7.85
N ILE A 484 -25.48 -16.84 -7.37
CA ILE A 484 -25.62 -17.19 -5.95
C ILE A 484 -24.42 -16.67 -5.14
N ALA A 485 -23.19 -16.93 -5.61
CA ALA A 485 -21.95 -16.39 -5.06
C ALA A 485 -21.98 -14.86 -4.97
N THR A 486 -22.54 -14.21 -6.00
CA THR A 486 -22.79 -12.77 -6.04
C THR A 486 -23.75 -12.33 -4.95
N ARG A 487 -24.91 -12.97 -4.85
CA ARG A 487 -25.97 -12.66 -3.87
C ARG A 487 -25.44 -12.69 -2.44
N TYR A 488 -24.63 -13.69 -2.13
CA TYR A 488 -24.12 -13.94 -0.79
C TYR A 488 -22.73 -13.37 -0.53
N LYS A 489 -22.13 -12.72 -1.53
CA LYS A 489 -20.75 -12.21 -1.48
C LYS A 489 -19.79 -13.27 -0.91
N VAL A 490 -19.75 -14.43 -1.57
CA VAL A 490 -18.83 -15.54 -1.27
C VAL A 490 -18.20 -16.04 -2.58
N PRO A 491 -16.97 -16.56 -2.58
CA PRO A 491 -16.38 -17.19 -3.75
C PRO A 491 -17.20 -18.40 -4.22
N ILE A 492 -17.33 -18.57 -5.55
CA ILE A 492 -17.93 -19.79 -6.15
C ILE A 492 -17.19 -21.04 -5.64
N THR A 493 -15.86 -20.95 -5.51
CA THR A 493 -15.01 -22.04 -5.02
C THR A 493 -15.34 -22.46 -3.59
N ASP A 494 -15.80 -21.53 -2.75
CA ASP A 494 -16.22 -21.83 -1.38
C ASP A 494 -17.57 -22.56 -1.37
N ILE A 495 -18.53 -22.10 -2.18
CA ILE A 495 -19.81 -22.82 -2.37
C ILE A 495 -19.55 -24.23 -2.92
N LYS A 496 -18.69 -24.38 -3.93
CA LYS A 496 -18.37 -25.69 -4.51
C LYS A 496 -17.73 -26.61 -3.49
N ARG A 497 -16.75 -26.12 -2.73
CA ARG A 497 -16.07 -26.90 -1.69
C ARG A 497 -17.03 -27.31 -0.57
N GLU A 498 -17.87 -26.40 -0.09
CA GLU A 498 -18.82 -26.66 1.00
C GLU A 498 -19.94 -27.65 0.61
N ASN A 499 -20.21 -27.77 -0.69
CA ASN A 499 -21.25 -28.62 -1.25
C ASN A 499 -20.72 -29.78 -2.09
N ASN A 500 -19.40 -30.04 -2.06
CA ASN A 500 -18.74 -31.08 -2.83
C ASN A 500 -19.11 -31.08 -4.34
N LEU A 501 -19.27 -29.90 -4.93
CA LEU A 501 -19.66 -29.75 -6.34
C LEU A 501 -18.45 -29.87 -7.27
N ARG A 502 -18.52 -30.81 -8.21
CA ARG A 502 -17.49 -31.02 -9.24
C ARG A 502 -17.69 -30.13 -10.47
N SER A 503 -18.92 -29.75 -10.79
CA SER A 503 -19.28 -28.85 -11.90
C SER A 503 -19.96 -27.57 -11.42
N ASP A 504 -20.22 -26.65 -12.35
CA ASP A 504 -20.94 -25.39 -12.08
C ASP A 504 -22.46 -25.51 -12.32
N THR A 505 -22.91 -26.68 -12.79
CA THR A 505 -24.30 -26.98 -13.09
C THR A 505 -25.08 -27.22 -11.80
N LEU A 506 -26.19 -26.49 -11.63
CA LEU A 506 -27.07 -26.62 -10.48
C LEU A 506 -28.43 -27.20 -10.91
N LYS A 507 -28.99 -28.09 -10.10
CA LYS A 507 -30.36 -28.59 -10.30
C LYS A 507 -31.35 -27.64 -9.64
N LEU A 508 -32.51 -27.43 -10.27
CA LEU A 508 -33.59 -26.65 -9.67
C LEU A 508 -33.98 -27.27 -8.32
N GLY A 509 -34.07 -26.45 -7.27
CA GLY A 509 -34.38 -26.90 -5.92
C GLY A 509 -33.22 -27.52 -5.15
N GLN A 510 -32.03 -27.62 -5.73
CA GLN A 510 -30.83 -28.09 -5.03
C GLN A 510 -30.52 -27.19 -3.83
N LYS A 511 -30.23 -27.80 -2.68
CA LYS A 511 -29.85 -27.06 -1.45
C LYS A 511 -28.33 -26.91 -1.40
N LEU A 512 -27.87 -25.68 -1.28
CA LEU A 512 -26.47 -25.31 -1.13
C LEU A 512 -26.23 -24.77 0.27
N ARG A 513 -25.25 -25.33 0.98
CA ARG A 513 -24.65 -24.76 2.19
C ARG A 513 -23.72 -23.62 1.80
N ILE A 514 -23.95 -22.45 2.35
CA ILE A 514 -23.17 -21.26 2.02
C ILE A 514 -22.76 -20.59 3.33
N THR A 515 -21.46 -20.59 3.60
CA THR A 515 -20.91 -19.88 4.76
C THR A 515 -20.75 -18.42 4.42
N VAL A 516 -21.61 -17.59 5.00
CA VAL A 516 -21.60 -16.14 4.79
C VAL A 516 -21.08 -15.43 6.01
N SER A 517 -20.32 -14.37 5.75
CA SER A 517 -19.97 -13.33 6.71
C SER A 517 -21.27 -12.68 7.20
N LEU A 518 -21.49 -12.53 8.52
CA LEU A 518 -22.76 -12.01 9.06
C LEU A 518 -23.12 -10.68 8.39
N LYS A 519 -22.17 -9.74 8.29
CA LYS A 519 -22.36 -8.45 7.62
C LYS A 519 -22.82 -8.56 6.16
N ASP A 520 -22.47 -9.66 5.49
CA ASP A 520 -22.72 -9.91 4.07
C ASP A 520 -23.96 -10.79 3.81
N GLN A 521 -24.72 -11.13 4.86
CA GLN A 521 -26.04 -11.73 4.68
C GLN A 521 -26.95 -10.81 3.85
N PRO A 522 -27.91 -11.35 3.09
CA PRO A 522 -28.94 -10.53 2.48
C PRO A 522 -29.66 -9.72 3.56
N LEU A 523 -29.80 -8.41 3.32
CA LEU A 523 -30.47 -7.51 4.26
C LEU A 523 -31.88 -8.03 4.51
N LYS A 524 -32.23 -8.17 5.79
CA LYS A 524 -33.58 -8.57 6.19
C LYS A 524 -34.49 -7.35 6.09
N LYS A 525 -35.74 -7.57 5.72
CA LYS A 525 -36.80 -6.55 5.80
C LYS A 525 -37.74 -6.92 6.95
N HIS A 526 -38.11 -5.94 7.76
CA HIS A 526 -39.06 -6.11 8.85
C HIS A 526 -40.22 -5.13 8.68
N LYS A 527 -41.45 -5.63 8.68
CA LYS A 527 -42.66 -4.81 8.62
C LYS A 527 -43.14 -4.54 10.04
N VAL A 528 -43.11 -3.28 10.45
CA VAL A 528 -43.45 -2.81 11.79
C VAL A 528 -44.90 -3.20 12.14
N LYS A 529 -45.10 -3.83 13.28
CA LYS A 529 -46.39 -4.22 13.84
C LYS A 529 -46.84 -3.24 14.93
N ARG A 530 -48.13 -3.29 15.27
CA ARG A 530 -48.71 -2.48 16.35
C ARG A 530 -47.97 -2.74 17.67
N GLY A 531 -47.49 -1.68 18.31
CA GLY A 531 -46.76 -1.75 19.58
C GLY A 531 -45.26 -2.10 19.46
N GLU A 532 -44.69 -2.12 18.25
CA GLU A 532 -43.24 -2.23 18.06
C GLU A 532 -42.57 -0.85 17.99
N PHE A 533 -41.36 -0.77 18.55
CA PHE A 533 -40.49 0.40 18.51
C PHE A 533 -39.06 -0.04 18.19
N LEU A 534 -38.21 0.88 17.73
CA LEU A 534 -36.87 0.53 17.23
C LEU A 534 -36.04 -0.30 18.22
N GLY A 535 -36.10 -0.01 19.52
CA GLY A 535 -35.40 -0.79 20.56
C GLY A 535 -35.84 -2.25 20.67
N LYS A 536 -37.14 -2.52 20.49
CA LYS A 536 -37.70 -3.88 20.52
C LYS A 536 -37.28 -4.67 19.28
N ILE A 537 -37.32 -4.02 18.11
CA ILE A 537 -36.91 -4.59 16.82
C ILE A 537 -35.39 -4.85 16.85
N ALA A 538 -34.58 -3.88 17.28
CA ALA A 538 -33.14 -3.99 17.46
C ALA A 538 -32.75 -5.22 18.30
N ARG A 539 -33.43 -5.42 19.44
CA ARG A 539 -33.20 -6.56 20.34
C ARG A 539 -33.60 -7.89 19.71
N GLN A 540 -34.74 -7.93 19.02
CA GLN A 540 -35.21 -9.12 18.31
C GLN A 540 -34.20 -9.60 17.26
N TYR A 541 -33.54 -8.66 16.57
CA TYR A 541 -32.57 -8.98 15.52
C TYR A 541 -31.11 -8.95 15.99
N GLY A 542 -30.84 -8.62 17.26
CA GLY A 542 -29.49 -8.58 17.83
C GLY A 542 -28.59 -7.49 17.24
N VAL A 543 -29.15 -6.36 16.84
CA VAL A 543 -28.45 -5.23 16.19
C VAL A 543 -28.67 -3.93 16.95
N GLY A 544 -27.76 -2.95 16.81
CA GLY A 544 -27.88 -1.66 17.48
C GLY A 544 -28.99 -0.78 16.86
N VAL A 545 -29.71 -0.03 17.71
CA VAL A 545 -30.76 0.91 17.28
C VAL A 545 -30.20 1.97 16.30
N SER A 546 -29.01 2.50 16.60
CA SER A 546 -28.32 3.48 15.76
C SER A 546 -28.06 2.95 14.34
N VAL A 547 -27.78 1.65 14.22
CA VAL A 547 -27.48 0.98 12.95
C VAL A 547 -28.75 0.84 12.11
N ILE A 548 -29.89 0.45 12.72
CA ILE A 548 -31.19 0.42 12.03
C ILE A 548 -31.58 1.84 11.59
N ARG A 549 -31.38 2.84 12.45
CA ARG A 549 -31.70 4.24 12.15
C ARG A 549 -30.94 4.75 10.93
N GLN A 550 -29.62 4.54 10.90
CA GLN A 550 -28.75 4.94 9.79
C GLN A 550 -29.12 4.21 8.49
N ALA A 551 -29.37 2.90 8.55
CA ALA A 551 -29.68 2.12 7.36
C ALA A 551 -31.04 2.45 6.72
N ASN A 552 -31.95 3.07 7.48
CA ASN A 552 -33.27 3.46 7.02
C ASN A 552 -33.44 4.98 6.89
N ASN A 553 -32.35 5.75 7.05
CA ASN A 553 -32.37 7.22 7.04
C ASN A 553 -33.44 7.82 7.98
N LEU A 554 -33.67 7.18 9.12
CA LEU A 554 -34.67 7.63 10.08
C LEU A 554 -34.13 8.82 10.87
N ARG A 555 -34.90 9.91 10.92
CA ARG A 555 -34.57 11.11 11.72
C ARG A 555 -34.99 10.97 13.18
N THR A 556 -35.97 10.10 13.46
CA THR A 556 -36.56 9.87 14.78
C THR A 556 -36.78 8.37 15.01
N ASP A 557 -37.06 8.00 16.27
CA ASP A 557 -37.31 6.60 16.65
C ASP A 557 -38.79 6.18 16.53
N THR A 558 -39.66 7.11 16.09
CA THR A 558 -41.08 6.87 15.84
C THR A 558 -41.27 6.04 14.58
N LEU A 559 -42.04 4.95 14.67
CA LEU A 559 -42.32 4.04 13.57
C LEU A 559 -43.81 3.97 13.26
N ALA A 560 -44.17 3.92 11.98
CA ALA A 560 -45.55 3.70 11.55
C ALA A 560 -45.86 2.21 11.44
N VAL A 561 -47.04 1.79 11.87
CA VAL A 561 -47.50 0.41 11.65
C VAL A 561 -47.57 0.13 10.16
N GLY A 562 -46.95 -0.96 9.72
CA GLY A 562 -46.82 -1.35 8.31
C GLY A 562 -45.59 -0.80 7.59
N GLN A 563 -44.81 0.10 8.22
CA GLN A 563 -43.53 0.57 7.69
C GLN A 563 -42.55 -0.60 7.53
N VAL A 564 -41.82 -0.64 6.40
CA VAL A 564 -40.81 -1.67 6.16
C VAL A 564 -39.43 -1.12 6.45
N LEU A 565 -38.77 -1.67 7.46
CA LEU A 565 -37.40 -1.34 7.83
C LEU A 565 -36.41 -2.35 7.22
N ILE A 566 -35.33 -1.83 6.66
CA ILE A 566 -34.10 -2.56 6.36
C ILE A 566 -33.42 -2.86 7.70
N ILE A 567 -33.24 -4.14 8.02
CA ILE A 567 -32.50 -4.57 9.21
C ILE A 567 -31.08 -4.91 8.77
N PRO A 568 -30.08 -4.09 9.15
CA PRO A 568 -28.68 -4.37 8.85
C PRO A 568 -28.24 -5.65 9.55
N ASN A 569 -27.19 -6.27 9.03
CA ASN A 569 -26.63 -7.43 9.70
C ASN A 569 -25.68 -7.01 10.83
N ARG A 570 -25.44 -7.92 11.77
CA ARG A 570 -24.46 -7.74 12.84
C ARG A 570 -23.05 -7.64 12.25
N HIS A 571 -22.27 -6.66 12.71
CA HIS A 571 -20.93 -6.35 12.20
C HIS A 571 -19.83 -7.11 12.91
#